data_AF-A0A7I8IAF7-F1
#
_entry.id   AF-A0A7I8IAF7-F1
#
_cell.length_a   1.000
_cell.length_b   1.000
_cell.length_c   1.000
_cell.angle_alpha   90.00
_cell.angle_beta   90.00
_cell.angle_gamma   90.00
#
_symmetry.space_group_name_H-M   'P 1'
#
loop_
_entity.id
_entity.type
_entity.pdbx_description
1 polymer ?
#
loop_
_entity_poly.entity_id
_entity_poly.type
_entity_poly.pdbx_seq_one_letter_code
_entity_poly.pdbx_strand_id
1 'polypeptide(L)'
;MGGSSPCASCKLLRRRCTKGCIFAPFFPADEPHKFAIVHKVFGASNVSKMLQEIPFHQRADAASSLVYEASARMRDPVYGCVGAISYLQNQVSQLQMQLAIAQAEILCMQMQQGGPCPPPNAPTRTRSRHPSPIIATSRASPAS
;
A
#
# COMPACT_ATOMS: atom_id res chain seq x y z
N MET A 1 7.42 34.00 31.40
CA MET A 1 7.63 33.22 30.16
C MET A 1 7.09 31.82 30.38
N GLY A 2 5.94 31.50 29.79
CA GLY A 2 5.19 30.27 30.04
C GLY A 2 6.04 29.04 29.72
N GLY A 3 6.25 28.18 30.72
CA GLY A 3 7.00 26.94 30.55
C GLY A 3 6.23 26.01 29.63
N SER A 4 6.74 25.78 28.42
CA SER A 4 6.23 24.71 27.56
C SER A 4 6.35 23.40 28.33
N SER A 5 5.26 22.63 28.37
CA SER A 5 5.26 21.32 29.01
C SER A 5 6.40 20.46 28.45
N PRO A 6 7.07 19.63 29.27
CA PRO A 6 8.11 18.75 28.77
C PRO A 6 7.51 17.77 27.76
N CYS A 7 8.22 17.51 26.67
CA CYS A 7 7.82 16.49 25.69
C CYS A 7 7.63 15.12 26.35
N ALA A 8 6.92 14.20 25.69
CA ALA A 8 6.63 12.88 26.25
C ALA A 8 7.90 12.13 26.69
N SER A 9 8.99 12.24 25.93
CA SER A 9 10.30 11.66 26.29
C SER A 9 10.85 12.22 27.59
N CYS A 10 10.96 13.54 27.69
CA CYS A 10 11.52 14.18 28.88
C CYS A 10 10.64 13.97 30.11
N LYS A 11 9.32 13.96 29.93
CA LYS A 11 8.35 13.65 30.99
C LYS A 11 8.53 12.22 31.50
N LEU A 12 8.60 11.23 30.61
CA LEU A 12 8.77 9.81 30.98
C LEU A 12 10.13 9.56 31.65
N LEU A 13 11.20 10.14 31.11
CA LEU A 13 12.58 9.96 31.60
C LEU A 13 12.93 10.88 32.79
N ARG A 14 11.98 11.68 33.28
CA ARG A 14 12.14 12.62 34.40
C ARG A 14 13.36 13.55 34.24
N ARG A 15 13.59 14.06 33.02
CA ARG A 15 14.71 14.98 32.71
C ARG A 15 14.20 16.32 32.18
N ARG A 16 15.05 17.35 32.23
CA ARG A 16 14.71 18.67 31.69
C ARG A 16 14.52 18.63 30.17
N CYS A 17 13.45 19.25 29.67
CA CYS A 17 13.23 19.44 28.23
C CYS A 17 13.83 20.77 27.80
N THR A 18 14.82 20.75 26.92
CA THR A 18 15.48 21.96 26.37
C THR A 18 14.95 22.29 24.98
N LYS A 19 15.20 23.51 24.49
CA LYS A 19 14.81 23.94 23.13
C LYS A 19 15.40 23.07 22.01
N GLY A 20 16.55 22.43 22.26
CA GLY A 20 17.21 21.52 21.31
C GLY A 20 16.88 20.03 21.51
N CYS A 21 15.82 19.70 22.25
CA CYS A 21 15.45 18.31 22.49
C CYS A 21 15.07 17.60 21.18
N ILE A 22 15.82 16.56 20.80
CA ILE A 22 15.57 15.81 19.56
C ILE A 22 14.20 15.11 19.53
N PHE A 23 13.64 14.79 20.70
CA PHE A 23 12.35 14.11 20.79
C PHE A 23 11.16 15.08 20.75
N ALA A 24 11.36 16.35 21.11
CA ALA A 24 10.24 17.28 21.30
C ALA A 24 9.38 17.51 20.04
N PRO A 25 9.94 17.61 18.82
CA PRO A 25 9.14 17.77 17.61
C PRO A 25 8.28 16.54 17.24
N PHE A 26 8.65 15.35 17.70
CA PHE A 26 8.05 14.08 17.24
C PHE A 26 7.26 13.34 18.32
N PHE A 27 7.50 13.66 19.60
CA PHE A 27 6.86 13.05 20.76
C PHE A 27 6.29 14.13 21.68
N PRO A 28 5.20 14.80 21.26
CA PRO A 28 4.59 15.88 22.02
C PRO A 28 3.93 15.37 23.31
N ALA A 29 3.62 16.28 24.24
CA ALA A 29 3.23 15.93 25.61
C ALA A 29 1.82 15.32 25.74
N ASP A 30 0.97 15.56 24.75
CA ASP A 30 -0.39 15.04 24.55
C ASP A 30 -0.42 13.57 24.13
N GLU A 31 0.68 13.05 23.55
CA GLU A 31 0.78 11.66 23.09
C GLU A 31 1.84 10.83 23.86
N PRO A 32 1.75 10.74 25.21
CA PRO A 32 2.80 10.10 26.02
C PRO A 32 2.97 8.61 25.74
N HIS A 33 1.89 7.95 25.29
CA HIS A 33 1.88 6.53 24.97
C HIS A 33 2.80 6.18 23.79
N LYS A 34 2.92 7.06 22.78
CA LYS A 34 3.79 6.85 21.62
C LYS A 34 5.25 6.72 22.02
N PHE A 35 5.74 7.60 22.89
CA PHE A 35 7.11 7.49 23.38
C PHE A 35 7.30 6.31 24.32
N ALA A 36 6.31 5.99 25.16
CA ALA A 36 6.41 4.89 26.10
C ALA A 36 6.63 3.53 25.40
N ILE A 37 5.89 3.25 24.32
CA ILE A 37 6.05 2.01 23.56
C ILE A 37 7.37 1.97 22.78
N VAL A 38 7.76 3.10 22.15
CA VAL A 38 9.02 3.21 21.43
C VAL A 38 10.21 3.03 22.38
N HIS A 39 10.13 3.65 23.56
CA HIS A 39 11.13 3.48 24.61
C HIS A 39 11.24 2.04 25.08
N LYS A 40 10.10 1.35 25.26
CA LYS A 40 10.08 -0.04 25.71
C LYS A 40 10.68 -1.01 24.69
N VAL A 41 10.46 -0.79 23.40
CA VAL A 41 10.91 -1.70 22.33
C VAL A 41 12.33 -1.39 21.87
N PHE A 42 12.64 -0.12 21.61
CA PHE A 42 13.91 0.29 21.03
C PHE A 42 14.88 0.91 22.03
N GLY A 43 14.36 1.52 23.10
CA GLY A 43 15.16 2.30 24.04
C GLY A 43 15.43 3.74 23.57
N ALA A 44 15.48 4.69 24.51
CA ALA A 44 15.60 6.11 24.18
C ALA A 44 16.92 6.44 23.46
N SER A 45 18.02 5.83 23.88
CA SER A 45 19.34 6.07 23.29
C SER A 45 19.42 5.62 21.84
N ASN A 46 18.85 4.46 21.52
CA ASN A 46 18.85 3.94 20.14
C ASN A 46 17.98 4.81 19.23
N VAL A 47 16.79 5.21 19.71
CA VAL A 47 15.91 6.11 18.96
C VAL A 47 16.58 7.46 18.73
N SER A 48 17.31 8.00 19.72
CA SER A 48 18.08 9.23 19.54
C SER A 48 19.12 9.09 18.42
N LYS A 49 19.88 7.99 18.39
CA LYS A 49 20.90 7.73 17.37
C LYS A 49 20.27 7.59 15.99
N MET A 50 19.25 6.76 15.85
CA MET A 50 18.51 6.57 14.59
C MET A 50 17.97 7.89 14.05
N LEU A 51 17.33 8.70 14.89
CA LEU A 51 16.84 10.01 14.45
C LEU A 51 17.97 10.96 14.07
N GLN A 52 19.15 10.90 14.71
CA GLN A 52 20.30 11.74 14.35
C GLN A 52 20.86 11.40 12.97
N GLU A 53 20.85 10.13 12.58
CA GLU A 53 21.34 9.64 11.29
C GLU A 53 20.40 10.01 10.12
N ILE A 54 19.14 10.34 10.41
CA ILE A 54 18.12 10.67 9.40
C ILE A 54 18.07 12.20 9.16
N PRO A 55 17.97 12.67 7.90
CA PRO A 55 17.75 14.08 7.59
C PRO A 55 16.52 14.63 8.29
N PHE A 56 16.58 15.87 8.80
CA PHE A 56 15.52 16.44 9.64
C PHE A 56 14.10 16.30 9.07
N HIS A 57 13.94 16.53 7.76
CA HIS A 57 12.65 16.46 7.07
C HIS A 57 12.02 15.06 7.06
N GLN A 58 12.80 13.99 7.21
CA GLN A 58 12.33 12.60 7.25
C GLN A 58 12.13 12.07 8.68
N ARG A 59 12.58 12.81 9.70
CA ARG A 59 12.53 12.32 11.09
C ARG A 59 11.10 12.14 11.61
N ALA A 60 10.15 12.92 11.11
CA ALA A 60 8.73 12.76 11.47
C ALA A 60 8.17 11.42 10.98
N ASP A 61 8.47 11.05 9.74
CA ASP A 61 8.07 9.76 9.17
C ASP A 61 8.80 8.62 9.88
N ALA A 62 10.10 8.77 10.13
CA ALA A 62 10.88 7.77 10.87
C ALA A 62 10.32 7.54 12.29
N ALA A 63 9.99 8.60 13.02
CA ALA A 63 9.37 8.49 14.33
C ALA A 63 8.01 7.78 14.26
N SER A 64 7.20 8.06 13.24
CA SER A 64 5.92 7.41 13.01
C SER A 64 6.08 5.91 12.71
N SER A 65 7.07 5.53 11.89
CA SER A 65 7.43 4.13 11.63
C SER A 65 7.87 3.41 12.90
N LEU A 66 8.74 4.02 13.71
CA LEU A 66 9.17 3.45 15.00
C LEU A 66 7.98 3.25 15.95
N VAL A 67 7.02 4.18 15.99
CA VAL A 67 5.79 4.03 16.79
C VAL A 67 4.96 2.86 16.28
N TYR A 68 4.79 2.71 14.97
CA TYR A 68 4.07 1.58 14.37
C TYR A 68 4.74 0.24 14.69
N GLU A 69 6.05 0.13 14.47
CA GLU A 69 6.82 -1.08 14.73
C GLU A 69 6.82 -1.46 16.21
N ALA A 70 7.02 -0.49 17.10
CA ALA A 70 6.94 -0.72 18.54
C ALA A 70 5.53 -1.17 18.95
N SER A 71 4.48 -0.55 18.40
CA SER A 71 3.10 -0.96 18.65
C SER A 71 2.83 -2.39 18.19
N ALA A 72 3.33 -2.76 17.02
CA ALA A 72 3.18 -4.11 16.48
C ALA A 72 3.91 -5.13 17.36
N ARG A 73 5.15 -4.85 17.77
CA ARG A 73 5.92 -5.70 18.70
C ARG A 73 5.27 -5.84 20.08
N MET A 74 4.57 -4.80 20.53
CA MET A 74 3.82 -4.86 21.80
C MET A 74 2.57 -5.75 21.72
N ARG A 75 1.90 -5.82 20.56
CA ARG A 75 0.75 -6.71 20.33
C ARG A 75 1.18 -8.15 20.03
N ASP A 76 2.25 -8.30 19.27
CA ASP A 76 2.84 -9.58 18.91
C ASP A 76 4.34 -9.58 19.30
N PRO A 77 4.67 -10.10 20.49
CA PRO A 77 6.05 -10.18 20.96
C PRO A 77 6.94 -11.11 20.13
N VAL A 78 6.35 -12.02 19.34
CA VAL A 78 7.10 -13.01 18.56
C VAL A 78 7.44 -12.43 17.19
N TYR A 79 6.45 -11.99 16.41
CA TYR A 79 6.63 -11.55 15.03
C TYR A 79 6.49 -10.04 14.82
N GLY A 80 5.82 -9.31 15.71
CA GLY A 80 5.62 -7.86 15.58
C GLY A 80 5.05 -7.47 14.21
N CYS A 81 5.68 -6.52 13.52
CA CYS A 81 5.27 -6.10 12.19
C CYS A 81 5.53 -7.17 11.10
N VAL A 82 6.43 -8.12 11.33
CA VAL A 82 6.72 -9.21 10.37
C VAL A 82 5.50 -10.13 10.19
N GLY A 83 4.68 -10.29 11.24
CA GLY A 83 3.41 -11.02 11.13
C GLY A 83 2.45 -10.35 10.15
N ALA A 84 2.35 -9.02 10.19
CA ALA A 84 1.53 -8.25 9.24
C ALA A 84 2.07 -8.35 7.81
N ILE A 85 3.40 -8.30 7.63
CA ILE A 85 4.06 -8.49 6.33
C ILE A 85 3.71 -9.87 5.76
N SER A 86 3.89 -10.92 6.56
CA SER A 86 3.63 -12.30 6.14
C SER A 86 2.16 -12.51 5.77
N TYR A 87 1.25 -11.97 6.56
CA TYR A 87 -0.20 -12.01 6.28
C TYR A 87 -0.53 -11.33 4.95
N LEU A 88 0.00 -10.12 4.71
CA LEU A 88 -0.24 -9.38 3.47
C LEU A 88 0.36 -10.08 2.25
N GLN A 89 1.57 -10.64 2.37
CA GLN A 89 2.20 -11.41 1.29
C GLN A 89 1.36 -12.64 0.91
N ASN A 90 0.82 -13.35 1.90
CA ASN A 90 -0.08 -14.47 1.65
C ASN A 90 -1.37 -14.04 0.95
N GLN A 91 -1.97 -12.91 1.37
CA GLN A 91 -3.16 -12.37 0.70
C GLN A 91 -2.88 -11.96 -0.76
N VAL A 92 -1.75 -11.31 -1.02
CA VAL A 92 -1.34 -10.96 -2.40
C VAL A 92 -1.23 -12.22 -3.26
N SER A 93 -0.58 -13.26 -2.75
CA SER A 93 -0.45 -14.54 -3.47
C SER A 93 -1.80 -15.20 -3.75
N GLN A 94 -2.69 -15.22 -2.77
CA GLN A 94 -4.04 -15.78 -2.93
C GLN A 94 -4.86 -15.00 -3.96
N LEU A 95 -4.81 -13.67 -3.92
CA LEU A 95 -5.53 -12.83 -4.88
C LEU A 95 -4.97 -12.97 -6.29
N GLN A 96 -3.65 -13.09 -6.45
CA GLN A 96 -3.03 -13.37 -7.75
C GLN A 96 -3.46 -14.72 -8.32
N MET A 97 -3.55 -15.76 -7.47
CA MET A 97 -4.06 -17.08 -7.89
C MET A 97 -5.52 -16.99 -8.35
N GLN A 98 -6.39 -16.34 -7.56
CA GLN A 98 -7.80 -16.16 -7.92
C GLN A 98 -7.96 -15.39 -9.24
N LEU A 99 -7.15 -14.36 -9.45
CA LEU A 99 -7.14 -13.61 -10.70
C LEU A 99 -6.72 -14.50 -11.88
N ALA A 100 -5.69 -15.33 -11.72
CA ALA A 100 -5.24 -16.24 -12.77
C ALA A 100 -6.30 -17.28 -13.14
N ILE A 101 -7.00 -17.83 -12.14
CA ILE A 101 -8.12 -18.76 -12.35
C ILE A 101 -9.25 -18.08 -13.13
N ALA A 102 -9.70 -16.91 -12.70
CA ALA A 102 -10.78 -16.18 -13.37
C ALA A 102 -10.41 -15.81 -14.81
N GLN A 103 -9.15 -15.42 -15.06
CA GLN A 103 -8.66 -15.15 -16.41
C GLN A 103 -8.66 -16.40 -17.30
N ALA A 104 -8.24 -17.55 -16.76
CA ALA A 104 -8.29 -18.82 -17.48
C ALA A 104 -9.73 -19.25 -17.82
N GLU A 105 -10.67 -19.07 -16.89
CA GLU A 105 -12.10 -19.35 -17.11
C GLU A 105 -12.67 -18.48 -18.24
N ILE A 106 -12.38 -17.17 -18.25
CA ILE A 106 -12.81 -16.26 -19.31
C ILE A 106 -12.29 -16.72 -20.68
N LEU A 107 -11.01 -17.08 -20.77
CA LEU A 107 -10.41 -17.57 -22.03
C LEU A 107 -11.08 -18.87 -22.50
N CYS A 108 -11.32 -19.82 -21.59
CA CYS A 108 -12.04 -21.06 -21.91
C CYS A 108 -13.45 -20.81 -22.46
N MET A 109 -14.19 -19.88 -21.86
CA MET A 109 -15.54 -19.50 -22.32
C MET A 109 -15.51 -18.83 -23.70
N GLN A 110 -14.51 -17.98 -23.97
CA GLN A 110 -14.34 -17.36 -25.28
C GLN A 110 -14.03 -18.38 -26.38
N MET A 111 -13.19 -19.37 -26.09
CA MET A 111 -12.88 -20.45 -27.04
C MET A 111 -14.11 -21.30 -27.38
N GLN A 112 -15.02 -21.53 -26.41
CA GLN A 112 -16.27 -22.28 -26.63
C GLN A 112 -17.32 -21.50 -27.43
N GLN A 113 -17.26 -20.16 -27.46
CA GLN A 113 -18.15 -19.32 -28.26
C GLN A 113 -17.70 -19.15 -29.72
N GLY A 114 -16.51 -19.62 -30.08
CA GLY A 114 -16.02 -19.70 -31.47
C GLY A 114 -16.58 -20.89 -32.25
N GLY A 115 -17.90 -20.96 -32.45
CA GLY A 115 -18.66 -21.70 -33.49
C GLY A 115 -18.35 -23.19 -33.80
N PRO A 116 -19.36 -24.08 -33.91
CA PRO A 116 -19.15 -25.40 -34.51
C PRO A 116 -18.65 -25.27 -35.96
N CYS A 117 -17.68 -26.10 -36.36
CA CYS A 117 -17.29 -26.26 -37.77
C CYS A 117 -18.56 -26.48 -38.62
N PRO A 118 -18.79 -25.71 -39.71
CA PRO A 118 -19.88 -26.01 -40.62
C PRO A 118 -19.62 -27.37 -41.29
N PRO A 119 -20.65 -28.21 -41.49
CA PRO A 119 -20.49 -29.49 -42.17
C PRO A 119 -20.03 -29.26 -43.63
N PRO A 120 -19.26 -30.18 -44.22
CA PRO A 120 -18.60 -29.97 -45.53
C PRO A 120 -19.53 -29.82 -46.74
N ASN A 121 -20.86 -29.88 -46.56
CA ASN A 121 -21.84 -29.98 -47.65
C ASN A 121 -22.93 -28.91 -47.62
N ALA A 122 -22.60 -27.63 -47.44
CA ALA A 122 -23.55 -26.54 -47.67
C ALA A 122 -23.50 -26.08 -49.14
N PRO A 123 -24.61 -26.12 -49.91
CA PRO A 123 -24.60 -25.71 -51.32
C PRO A 123 -24.50 -24.18 -51.45
N THR A 124 -23.56 -23.73 -52.28
CA THR A 124 -23.30 -22.34 -52.61
C THR A 124 -24.51 -21.71 -53.29
N ARG A 125 -25.30 -20.91 -52.56
CA ARG A 125 -26.35 -20.11 -53.18
C ARG A 125 -25.77 -18.79 -53.66
N THR A 126 -25.31 -18.77 -54.91
CA THR A 126 -25.06 -17.53 -55.67
C THR A 126 -26.31 -16.66 -55.64
N ARG A 127 -26.22 -15.45 -55.06
CA ARG A 127 -27.22 -14.41 -55.32
C ARG A 127 -26.57 -13.21 -55.98
N SER A 128 -27.05 -12.99 -57.19
CA SER A 128 -26.67 -11.98 -58.17
C SER A 128 -26.60 -10.57 -57.59
N ARG A 129 -25.64 -9.81 -58.11
CA ARG A 129 -25.43 -8.37 -57.91
C ARG A 129 -26.62 -7.54 -58.40
N HIS A 130 -26.88 -6.41 -57.73
CA HIS A 130 -27.21 -5.14 -58.40
C HIS A 130 -26.67 -3.96 -57.55
N PRO A 131 -26.33 -2.80 -58.15
CA PRO A 131 -25.43 -1.81 -57.55
C PRO A 131 -26.09 -0.51 -57.04
N SER A 132 -25.49 0.05 -55.97
CA SER A 132 -25.31 1.48 -55.62
C SER A 132 -26.54 2.28 -55.10
N PRO A 133 -26.37 3.43 -54.39
CA PRO A 133 -25.16 4.26 -54.27
C PRO A 133 -24.76 4.72 -52.85
N ILE A 134 -23.67 5.50 -52.87
CA ILE A 134 -22.79 6.02 -51.83
C ILE A 134 -23.46 7.13 -51.00
N ILE A 135 -23.21 7.16 -49.68
CA ILE A 135 -23.06 8.42 -48.93
C ILE A 135 -21.77 8.36 -48.12
N ALA A 136 -20.86 9.27 -48.45
CA ALA A 136 -19.62 9.54 -47.74
C ALA A 136 -19.89 10.47 -46.54
N THR A 137 -19.04 10.35 -45.51
CA THR A 137 -18.63 11.34 -44.48
C THR A 137 -18.48 10.61 -43.13
N SER A 138 -17.58 10.92 -42.21
CA SER A 138 -16.31 11.63 -42.17
C SER A 138 -15.65 11.18 -40.85
N ARG A 139 -14.32 11.16 -40.82
CA ARG A 139 -13.44 10.98 -39.64
C ARG A 139 -13.95 11.70 -38.39
N ALA A 140 -13.68 11.10 -37.21
CA ALA A 140 -12.73 11.65 -36.22
C ALA A 140 -12.53 10.71 -35.01
N SER A 141 -11.27 10.28 -34.78
CA SER A 141 -10.72 10.03 -33.44
C SER A 141 -10.53 11.37 -32.70
N PRO A 142 -10.41 11.44 -31.36
CA PRO A 142 -9.21 11.05 -30.59
C PRO A 142 -9.56 10.23 -29.32
N ALA A 143 -8.71 9.33 -28.81
CA ALA A 143 -7.55 9.57 -27.95
C ALA A 143 -7.84 10.41 -26.69
N SER A 144 -8.03 9.73 -25.56
CA SER A 144 -7.42 10.01 -24.24
C SER A 144 -7.67 8.81 -23.33
#